data_AF-A0A523EHE7-F1
#
_entry.id   AF-A0A523EHE7-F1
#
_cell.length_a   1.000
_cell.length_b   1.000
_cell.length_c   1.000
_cell.angle_alpha   90.00
_cell.angle_beta   90.00
_cell.angle_gamma   90.00
#
_symmetry.space_group_name_H-M   'P 1'
#
loop_
_entity.id
_entity.type
_entity.pdbx_description
1 polymer ?
#
loop_
_entity_poly.entity_id
_entity_poly.type
_entity_poly.pdbx_seq_one_letter_code
_entity_poly.pdbx_strand_id
1 'polypeptide(L)' 'MMPCSSTRSDTSKTTLVTSNLGFQQWTSFLQNDQLTAALIDRLTENSHVINMKQCVSLRSKLAPS' A
#
# COMPACT_ATOMS: atom_id res chain seq x y z
N MET A 1 8.00 -11.21 42.67
CA MET A 1 8.17 -10.04 41.79
C MET A 1 8.18 -10.55 40.35
N MET A 2 7.11 -10.34 39.57
CA MET A 2 7.04 -10.83 38.19
C MET A 2 7.87 -9.91 37.27
N PRO A 3 8.71 -10.43 36.36
CA PRO A 3 9.31 -9.60 35.33
C PRO A 3 8.21 -9.21 34.34
N CYS A 4 8.04 -7.91 34.14
CA CYS A 4 7.14 -7.37 33.13
C CYS A 4 7.73 -7.73 31.76
N SER A 5 7.27 -8.85 31.17
CA SER A 5 7.60 -9.21 29.80
C SER A 5 6.86 -8.26 28.88
N SER A 6 7.44 -7.09 28.65
CA SER A 6 7.08 -6.24 27.51
C SER A 6 7.33 -7.08 26.26
N THR A 7 6.27 -7.70 25.75
CA THR A 7 6.21 -8.27 24.41
C THR A 7 6.32 -7.10 23.44
N ARG A 8 7.55 -6.61 23.25
CA ARG A 8 7.88 -5.70 22.16
C ARG A 8 7.72 -6.53 20.89
N SER A 9 6.51 -6.49 20.36
CA SER A 9 6.21 -6.94 19.01
C SER A 9 6.85 -5.95 18.06
N ASP A 10 8.19 -5.97 17.98
CA ASP A 10 8.94 -5.40 16.86
C ASP A 10 8.76 -6.37 15.67
N THR A 11 7.50 -6.51 15.27
CA THR A 11 7.16 -7.20 14.05
C THR A 11 7.30 -6.12 12.98
N SER A 12 8.41 -6.10 12.24
CA SER A 12 8.44 -5.43 10.95
C SER A 12 7.38 -6.08 10.05
N LYS A 13 6.13 -5.67 10.21
CA LYS A 13 4.99 -6.21 9.47
C LYS A 13 5.10 -5.67 8.06
N THR A 14 5.42 -6.54 7.12
CA THR A 14 5.35 -6.23 5.70
C THR A 14 3.90 -5.93 5.36
N THR A 15 3.63 -4.69 4.93
CA THR A 15 2.30 -4.27 4.49
C THR A 15 2.26 -4.30 2.97
N LEU A 16 1.46 -5.20 2.40
CA LEU A 16 1.19 -5.21 0.97
C LEU A 16 -0.05 -4.35 0.70
N VAL A 17 0.11 -3.32 -0.15
CA VAL A 17 -0.99 -2.47 -0.59
C VAL A 17 -1.17 -2.65 -2.10
N THR A 18 -2.40 -2.92 -2.53
CA THR A 18 -2.77 -2.91 -3.96
C THR A 18 -3.76 -1.78 -4.19
N SER A 19 -3.54 -1.00 -5.25
CA SER A 19 -4.45 0.07 -5.64
C SER A 19 -4.60 0.08 -7.16
N ASN A 20 -5.82 0.32 -7.61
CA ASN A 20 -6.14 0.58 -9.01
C ASN A 20 -5.87 2.04 -9.41
N LEU A 21 -5.60 2.92 -8.44
CA LEU A 21 -5.35 4.35 -8.65
C LEU A 21 -3.87 4.65 -8.46
N GLY A 22 -3.33 5.57 -9.27
CA GLY A 22 -1.98 6.08 -9.08
C GLY A 22 -1.87 6.99 -7.86
N PHE A 23 -0.67 7.13 -7.30
CA PHE A 23 -0.42 7.96 -6.11
C PHE A 23 -0.93 9.42 -6.24
N GLN A 24 -0.90 10.00 -7.43
CA GLN A 24 -1.43 11.35 -7.68
C GLN A 24 -2.95 11.47 -7.41
N GLN A 25 -3.70 10.37 -7.51
CA GLN A 25 -5.15 10.36 -7.28
C GLN A 25 -5.52 10.11 -5.82
N TRP A 26 -4.55 9.67 -5.00
CA TRP A 26 -4.80 9.39 -3.58
C TRP A 26 -5.10 10.66 -2.80
N THR A 27 -4.58 11.80 -3.24
CA THR A 27 -4.88 13.11 -2.67
C THR A 27 -6.38 13.42 -2.72
N SER A 28 -7.03 13.12 -3.85
CA SER A 28 -8.48 13.29 -4.01
C SER A 28 -9.29 12.28 -3.18
N PHE A 29 -8.72 11.11 -2.89
CA PHE A 29 -9.39 10.08 -2.08
C PHE A 29 -9.31 10.38 -0.58
N LEU A 30 -8.13 10.80 -0.10
CA LEU A 30 -7.89 11.15 1.31
C LEU A 30 -8.29 12.59 1.65
N GLN A 31 -8.53 13.43 0.62
CA GLN A 31 -8.94 14.84 0.72
C GLN A 31 -7.98 15.71 1.57
N ASN A 32 -6.73 15.27 1.72
CA ASN A 32 -5.73 15.98 2.51
C ASN A 32 -4.33 15.75 1.93
N ASP A 33 -3.77 16.81 1.36
CA ASP A 33 -2.47 16.78 0.69
C ASP A 33 -1.32 16.41 1.64
N GLN A 34 -1.34 16.96 2.86
CA GLN A 34 -0.29 16.75 3.86
C GLN A 34 -0.28 15.30 4.36
N LEU A 35 -1.46 14.76 4.68
CA LEU A 35 -1.61 13.37 5.09
C LEU A 35 -1.25 12.40 3.97
N THR A 36 -1.67 12.70 2.74
CA THR A 36 -1.36 11.88 1.57
C THR A 36 0.14 11.84 1.30
N ALA A 37 0.82 12.99 1.35
CA ALA A 37 2.26 13.07 1.16
C ALA A 37 3.02 12.29 2.25
N ALA A 38 2.66 12.47 3.53
CA ALA A 38 3.27 11.74 4.63
C ALA A 38 3.06 10.22 4.52
N LEU A 39 1.88 9.78 4.08
CA LEU A 39 1.58 8.37 3.87
C LEU A 39 2.40 7.78 2.72
N ILE A 40 2.46 8.46 1.57
CA ILE A 40 3.23 8.02 0.41
C ILE A 40 4.72 7.98 0.76
N ASP A 41 5.23 8.98 1.46
CA ASP A 41 6.62 9.03 1.94
C ASP A 41 6.93 7.77 2.78
N ARG A 42 6.14 7.48 3.82
CA ARG A 42 6.35 6.28 4.66
C ARG A 42 6.19 4.97 3.89
N LEU A 43 5.28 4.89 2.93
CA LEU A 43 5.10 3.70 2.11
C LEU A 43 6.29 3.50 1.19
N THR A 44 6.80 4.55 0.54
CA THR A 44 7.85 4.44 -0.49
C THR A 44 9.27 4.41 0.08
N GLU A 45 9.48 4.91 1.31
CA GLU A 45 10.78 4.94 1.99
C GLU A 45 11.46 3.57 2.08
N ASN A 46 10.68 2.48 2.21
CA ASN A 46 11.20 1.10 2.32
C ASN A 46 10.43 0.08 1.47
N SER A 47 9.64 0.49 0.48
CA SER A 47 8.86 -0.45 -0.35
C SER A 47 9.28 -0.47 -1.82
N HIS A 48 9.02 -1.62 -2.44
CA HIS A 48 9.13 -1.78 -3.89
C HIS A 48 7.78 -1.48 -4.53
N VAL A 49 7.71 -0.42 -5.34
CA VAL A 49 6.52 -0.08 -6.12
C VAL A 49 6.53 -0.89 -7.42
N ILE A 50 5.55 -1.78 -7.57
CA ILE A 50 5.39 -2.59 -8.79
C ILE A 50 4.26 -1.99 -9.63
N ASN A 51 4.60 -1.47 -10.80
CA ASN A 51 3.60 -0.98 -11.74
C ASN A 51 2.97 -2.14 -12.52
N MET A 52 1.75 -2.52 -12.13
CA MET A 52 1.03 -3.64 -12.75
C MET A 52 0.35 -3.30 -14.09
N LYS A 53 0.54 -2.09 -14.65
CA LYS A 53 -0.06 -1.70 -15.95
C LYS A 53 0.40 -2.57 -17.12
N GLN A 54 1.54 -3.24 -17.02
CA GLN A 54 2.07 -4.12 -18.06
C GLN A 54 1.79 -5.61 -17.77
N CYS A 55 0.96 -5.93 -16.78
CA CYS A 55 0.65 -7.31 -16.43
C CYS A 55 -0.50 -7.86 -17.27
N VAL A 56 -0.40 -9.16 -17.61
CA VAL A 56 -1.45 -9.89 -18.31
C VAL A 56 -2.64 -10.07 -17.36
N SER A 57 -3.84 -9.72 -17.81
CA SER A 57 -5.07 -10.02 -17.07
C SER A 57 -5.22 -11.53 -16.93
N LEU A 58 -5.23 -12.03 -15.69
CA LEU A 58 -5.51 -13.43 -15.38
C LEU A 58 -6.95 -13.83 -15.74
N ARG A 59 -7.86 -12.86 -15.84
CA ARG A 59 -9.22 -13.09 -16.37
C ARG A 59 -9.17 -13.13 -17.89
N SER A 60 -9.73 -14.19 -18.47
CA SER A 60 -10.10 -14.23 -19.89
C SER A 60 -10.99 -13.03 -20.21
N LYS A 61 -10.69 -12.31 -21.30
CA LYS A 61 -11.59 -11.28 -21.82
C LYS A 61 -12.96 -11.93 -22.01
N LEU A 62 -13.98 -11.44 -21.29
CA LEU A 62 -15.35 -11.83 -21.59
C LEU A 62 -15.60 -11.46 -23.05
N ALA A 63 -15.99 -12.44 -23.85
CA ALA A 63 -16.43 -12.17 -25.21
C ALA A 63 -17.61 -11.19 -25.14
N PRO A 64 -17.64 -10.14 -25.99
CA PRO A 64 -18.81 -9.28 -26.08
C PRO A 64 -20.02 -10.14 -26.50
N SER A 65 -21.10 -10.07 -25.73
CA SER A 65 -22.41 -10.65 -26.04
C SER A 65 -23.14 -9.83 -27.08
#